data_AF-A0ABC9UYE5-F1
#
_entry.id   AF-A0ABC9UYE5-F1
#
_cell.length_a   1.000
_cell.length_b   1.000
_cell.length_c   1.000
_cell.angle_alpha   90.00
_cell.angle_beta   90.00
_cell.angle_gamma   90.00
#
_symmetry.space_group_name_H-M   'P 1'
#
loop_
_entity.id
_entity.type
_entity.pdbx_description
1 polymer ?
#
loop_
_entity_poly.entity_id
_entity_poly.type
_entity_poly.pdbx_seq_one_letter_code
_entity_poly.pdbx_strand_id
1 'polypeptide(L)'
;MRKPHSINGKQVGMVYTQGGKSIYLAMRSGAKNRNIDLKTNSWLFEPIIISHCINNSIDAIGVVHRVNKKCTYYLTPLSHFLENCEPHSTSKGLYKRLNMNKFMINSERFHGNLEKSLKIK
;
A
#
# COMPACT_ATOMS: atom_id res chain seq x y z
N MET A 1 16.42 4.10 4.00
CA MET A 1 15.79 5.01 5.00
C MET A 1 14.30 4.72 5.12
N ARG A 2 13.71 4.89 6.32
CA ARG A 2 12.26 4.79 6.56
C ARG A 2 11.73 6.14 7.05
N LYS A 3 10.64 6.65 6.49
CA LYS A 3 10.03 7.93 6.88
C LYS A 3 8.53 7.75 7.12
N PRO A 4 8.00 7.96 8.34
CA PRO A 4 6.57 7.88 8.60
C PRO A 4 5.80 8.98 7.86
N HIS A 5 4.59 8.68 7.41
CA HIS A 5 3.65 9.65 6.85
C HIS A 5 2.43 9.76 7.76
N SER A 6 2.16 10.97 8.24
CA SER A 6 1.03 11.28 9.12
C SER A 6 0.12 12.32 8.50
N ILE A 7 -1.19 12.18 8.73
CA ILE A 7 -2.24 13.13 8.37
C ILE A 7 -2.97 13.49 9.65
N ASN A 8 -3.10 14.79 9.95
CA ASN A 8 -3.75 15.29 11.17
C ASN A 8 -3.22 14.60 12.45
N GLY A 9 -1.90 14.43 12.56
CA GLY A 9 -1.24 13.79 13.69
C GLY A 9 -1.35 12.26 13.77
N LYS A 10 -2.12 11.61 12.88
CA LYS A 10 -2.26 10.15 12.82
C LYS A 10 -1.36 9.57 11.75
N GLN A 11 -0.54 8.57 12.10
CA GLN A 11 0.27 7.86 11.12
C GLN A 11 -0.64 7.03 10.19
N VAL A 12 -0.61 7.34 8.90
CA VAL A 12 -1.41 6.68 7.87
C VAL A 12 -0.58 5.75 6.98
N GLY A 13 0.74 5.88 7.01
CA GLY A 13 1.65 5.04 6.23
C GLY A 13 3.12 5.33 6.50
N MET A 14 3.97 4.83 5.60
CA MET A 14 5.42 4.96 5.69
C MET A 14 6.05 4.87 4.30
N VAL A 15 7.02 5.75 4.05
CA VAL A 15 7.87 5.72 2.86
C VAL A 15 9.15 4.96 3.19
N TYR A 16 9.53 4.06 2.28
CA TYR A 16 10.74 3.25 2.35
C TYR A 16 11.60 3.59 1.15
N THR A 17 12.83 4.04 1.38
CA THR A 17 13.79 4.39 0.31
C THR A 17 15.01 3.49 0.40
N GLN A 18 15.36 2.82 -0.70
CA GLN A 18 16.56 1.98 -0.81
C GLN A 18 17.05 1.94 -2.26
N GLY A 19 18.35 2.16 -2.48
CA GLY A 19 18.96 2.08 -3.82
C GLY A 19 18.35 3.04 -4.86
N GLY A 20 17.99 4.25 -4.44
CA GLY A 20 17.33 5.25 -5.30
C GLY A 20 15.84 5.00 -5.56
N LYS A 21 15.31 3.85 -5.14
CA LYS A 21 13.88 3.52 -5.25
C LYS A 21 13.15 3.80 -3.94
N SER A 22 11.87 4.12 -4.06
CA SER A 22 10.99 4.57 -3.00
C SER A 22 9.63 3.86 -3.07
N ILE A 23 9.15 3.40 -1.91
CA ILE A 23 7.90 2.65 -1.80
C ILE A 23 7.06 3.27 -0.69
N TYR A 24 5.79 3.56 -0.97
CA TYR A 24 4.82 3.97 0.03
C TYR A 24 3.97 2.78 0.50
N LEU A 25 3.93 2.56 1.80
CA LEU A 25 3.10 1.55 2.45
C LEU A 25 2.07 2.22 3.36
N ALA A 26 0.79 2.16 2.97
CA ALA A 26 -0.31 2.57 3.85
C ALA A 26 -0.47 1.56 4.99
N MET A 27 -0.55 2.08 6.21
CA MET A 27 -0.82 1.27 7.39
C MET A 27 -2.32 1.11 7.54
N ARG A 28 -2.82 -0.10 7.31
CA ARG A 28 -4.22 -0.44 7.57
C ARG A 28 -4.28 -1.42 8.73
N SER A 29 -4.70 -0.91 9.89
CA SER A 29 -5.02 -1.74 11.05
C SER A 29 -6.40 -2.35 10.84
N GLY A 30 -6.46 -3.68 10.67
CA GLY A 30 -7.73 -4.40 10.79
C GLY A 30 -7.91 -5.52 9.78
N ALA A 31 -7.56 -6.73 10.19
CA ALA A 31 -8.51 -7.84 10.27
C ALA A 31 -7.95 -8.85 11.29
N LYS A 32 -8.77 -9.28 12.26
CA LYS A 32 -8.38 -10.34 13.21
C LYS A 32 -8.32 -11.72 12.53
N ASN A 33 -8.66 -11.81 11.24
CA ASN A 33 -8.84 -13.05 10.51
C ASN A 33 -7.74 -13.22 9.44
N ARG A 34 -7.28 -14.47 9.26
CA ARG A 34 -6.26 -14.84 8.25
C ARG A 34 -6.74 -14.65 6.82
N ASN A 35 -8.05 -14.66 6.61
CA ASN A 35 -8.63 -14.31 5.33
C ASN A 35 -8.59 -12.79 5.24
N ILE A 36 -7.88 -12.27 4.24
CA ILE A 36 -8.05 -10.88 3.81
C ILE A 36 -9.56 -10.73 3.61
N ASP A 37 -10.20 -9.95 4.46
CA ASP A 37 -11.57 -9.58 4.19
C ASP A 37 -11.52 -8.57 3.04
N LEU A 38 -11.51 -9.11 1.82
CA LEU A 38 -11.51 -8.34 0.56
C LEU A 38 -12.70 -7.36 0.52
N LYS A 39 -13.70 -7.55 1.40
CA LYS A 39 -14.85 -6.65 1.58
C LYS A 39 -14.53 -5.35 2.34
N THR A 40 -13.47 -5.25 3.14
CA THR A 40 -13.30 -4.13 4.11
C THR A 40 -12.10 -3.19 3.87
N ASN A 41 -11.81 -2.86 2.61
CA ASN A 41 -11.14 -1.58 2.28
C ASN A 41 -9.65 -1.42 2.63
N SER A 42 -8.91 -2.49 2.96
CA SER A 42 -7.46 -2.41 3.19
C SER A 42 -6.64 -1.89 2.00
N TRP A 43 -7.26 -1.68 0.85
CA TRP A 43 -6.71 -1.35 -0.46
C TRP A 43 -7.25 -0.01 -0.99
N LEU A 44 -8.00 0.72 -0.15
CA LEU A 44 -8.40 2.10 -0.41
C LEU A 44 -7.28 3.06 -0.03
N PHE A 45 -7.01 4.00 -0.94
CA PHE A 45 -6.14 5.13 -0.71
C PHE A 45 -6.93 6.43 -0.76
N GLU A 46 -6.69 7.26 0.24
CA GLU A 46 -7.22 8.63 0.28
C GLU A 46 -6.52 9.48 -0.78
N PRO A 47 -7.20 10.44 -1.41
CA PRO A 47 -6.60 11.33 -2.40
C PRO A 47 -5.30 11.98 -1.92
N ILE A 48 -5.25 12.42 -0.66
CA ILE A 48 -4.07 13.02 -0.05
C ILE A 48 -2.87 12.07 0.02
N ILE A 49 -3.09 10.76 0.20
CA ILE A 49 -2.01 9.77 0.16
C ILE A 49 -1.47 9.64 -1.27
N ILE A 50 -2.36 9.66 -2.26
CA ILE A 50 -2.01 9.52 -3.67
C ILE A 50 -1.23 10.75 -4.15
N SER A 51 -1.72 11.95 -3.82
CA SER A 51 -1.02 13.20 -4.10
C SER A 51 0.36 13.23 -3.43
N HIS A 52 0.47 12.74 -2.19
CA HIS A 52 1.78 12.60 -1.54
C HIS A 52 2.71 11.69 -2.34
N CYS A 53 2.23 10.54 -2.82
CA CYS A 53 3.05 9.61 -3.59
C CYS A 53 3.54 10.23 -4.91
N ILE A 54 2.67 10.95 -5.61
CA ILE A 54 3.02 11.64 -6.86
C ILE A 54 4.06 12.74 -6.59
N ASN A 55 3.80 13.60 -5.60
CA ASN A 55 4.67 14.74 -5.29
C ASN A 55 6.05 14.35 -4.77
N ASN A 56 6.20 13.12 -4.26
CA ASN A 56 7.47 12.59 -3.75
C ASN A 56 8.10 11.57 -4.70
N SER A 57 7.61 11.48 -5.95
CA SER A 57 8.13 10.57 -6.98
C SER A 57 8.24 9.12 -6.51
N ILE A 58 7.21 8.63 -5.81
CA ILE A 58 7.20 7.28 -5.26
C ILE A 58 7.11 6.24 -6.38
N ASP A 59 8.02 5.27 -6.41
CA ASP A 59 8.06 4.24 -7.45
C ASP A 59 6.92 3.23 -7.33
N ALA A 60 6.58 2.84 -6.10
CA ALA A 60 5.54 1.85 -5.83
C ALA A 60 4.67 2.22 -4.62
N ILE A 61 3.38 1.92 -4.70
CA ILE A 61 2.40 2.16 -3.66
C ILE A 61 1.77 0.85 -3.24
N GLY A 62 1.41 0.75 -1.97
CA GLY A 62 0.73 -0.42 -1.48
C GLY A 62 0.30 -0.33 -0.04
N VAL A 63 -0.15 -1.46 0.49
CA VAL A 63 -0.71 -1.57 1.84
C VAL A 63 -0.02 -2.69 2.60
N VAL A 64 0.17 -2.46 3.91
CA VAL A 64 0.60 -3.50 4.84
C VAL A 64 -0.59 -4.00 5.64
N HIS A 65 -0.83 -5.30 5.57
CA HIS A 65 -1.84 -5.99 6.38
C HIS A 65 -1.13 -6.81 7.45
N ARG A 66 -1.46 -6.55 8.72
CA ARG A 66 -0.91 -7.27 9.86
C ARG A 66 -1.96 -8.19 10.48
N VAL A 67 -1.65 -9.50 10.50
CA VAL A 67 -2.45 -10.53 11.18
C VAL A 67 -1.56 -11.19 12.23
N ASN A 68 -1.87 -10.95 13.51
CA ASN A 68 -1.03 -11.36 14.64
C ASN A 68 0.42 -10.84 14.52
N LYS A 69 1.39 -11.74 14.44
CA LYS A 69 2.83 -11.45 14.26
C LYS A 69 3.26 -11.46 12.79
N LYS A 70 2.36 -11.76 11.86
CA LYS A 70 2.65 -11.83 10.42
C LYS A 70 2.23 -10.53 9.74
N CYS A 71 3.07 -10.05 8.83
CA CYS A 71 2.79 -8.92 7.96
C CYS A 71 2.77 -9.42 6.51
N THR A 72 1.73 -9.05 5.77
CA THR A 72 1.60 -9.29 4.34
C THR A 72 1.52 -7.94 3.64
N TYR A 73 2.21 -7.82 2.51
CA TYR A 73 2.36 -6.57 1.79
C TYR A 73 1.76 -6.73 0.39
N TYR A 74 0.96 -5.76 -0.04
CA TYR A 74 0.36 -5.72 -1.37
C TYR A 74 0.86 -4.45 -2.04
N LEU A 75 1.61 -4.58 -3.12
CA LEU A 75 2.34 -3.49 -3.77
C LEU A 75 2.09 -3.50 -5.27
N THR A 76 2.11 -2.34 -5.90
CA THR A 76 2.12 -2.16 -7.35
C THR A 76 2.94 -0.92 -7.71
N PRO A 77 3.55 -0.84 -8.90
CA PRO A 77 4.10 0.43 -9.39
C PRO A 77 3.05 1.54 -9.33
N LEU A 78 3.48 2.76 -8.98
CA LEU A 78 2.55 3.90 -8.84
C LEU A 78 1.85 4.22 -10.17
N SER A 79 2.58 4.18 -11.30
CA SER A 79 2.00 4.36 -12.64
C SER A 79 0.88 3.35 -12.91
N HIS A 80 1.17 2.07 -12.70
CA HIS A 80 0.20 0.99 -12.90
C HIS A 80 -1.02 1.13 -11.98
N PHE A 81 -0.83 1.58 -10.73
CA PHE A 81 -1.95 1.91 -9.85
C PHE A 81 -2.81 3.03 -10.43
N LEU A 82 -2.22 4.13 -10.87
CA LEU A 82 -2.97 5.30 -11.36
C LEU A 82 -3.78 4.98 -12.63
N GLU A 83 -3.26 4.11 -13.48
CA GLU A 83 -3.92 3.63 -14.71
C GLU A 83 -5.07 2.65 -14.42
N ASN A 84 -4.95 1.81 -13.39
CA ASN A 84 -5.85 0.67 -13.17
C ASN A 84 -6.66 0.77 -11.88
N CYS A 85 -6.58 1.87 -11.12
CA CYS A 85 -7.33 2.04 -9.89
C CYS A 85 -8.83 2.20 -10.16
N GLU A 86 -9.65 1.67 -9.26
CA GLU A 86 -11.10 1.83 -9.31
C GLU A 86 -11.52 2.98 -8.38
N PRO A 87 -12.44 3.87 -8.79
CA PRO A 87 -13.03 4.83 -7.88
C PRO A 87 -13.88 4.10 -6.82
N HIS A 88 -13.82 4.57 -5.59
CA HIS A 88 -14.61 4.02 -4.49
C HIS A 88 -15.14 5.14 -3.58
N SER A 89 -16.46 5.32 -3.58
CA SER A 89 -17.12 6.34 -2.78
C SER A 89 -17.32 5.86 -1.35
N THR A 90 -16.93 6.69 -0.38
CA THR A 90 -17.19 6.49 1.05
C THR A 90 -17.90 7.72 1.62
N SER A 91 -18.44 7.62 2.84
CA SER A 91 -18.99 8.78 3.56
C SER A 91 -17.96 9.90 3.82
N LYS A 92 -16.66 9.62 3.64
CA LYS A 92 -15.55 10.55 3.83
C LYS A 92 -14.98 11.11 2.52
N GLY A 93 -15.55 10.74 1.36
CA GLY A 93 -15.13 11.21 0.05
C GLY A 93 -14.85 10.09 -0.96
N LEU A 94 -14.29 10.48 -2.11
CA LEU A 94 -13.91 9.58 -3.19
C LEU A 94 -12.49 9.05 -2.99
N TYR A 95 -12.35 7.75 -2.84
CA TYR A 95 -11.09 7.05 -2.63
C TYR A 95 -10.73 6.33 -3.93
N LYS A 96 -9.45 5.99 -4.08
CA LYS A 96 -9.02 5.08 -5.15
C LYS A 96 -8.67 3.73 -4.54
N ARG A 97 -9.21 2.68 -5.13
CA ARG A 97 -9.01 1.30 -4.73
C ARG A 97 -8.02 0.66 -5.69
N LEU A 98 -7.08 -0.15 -5.18
CA LEU A 98 -6.36 -1.07 -6.05
C LEU A 98 -7.38 -1.95 -6.79
N ASN A 99 -7.14 -2.45 -8.00
CA ASN A 99 -8.10 -3.35 -8.66
C ASN A 99 -7.73 -4.82 -8.35
N MET A 100 -8.69 -5.60 -7.85
CA MET A 100 -8.49 -6.98 -7.39
C MET A 100 -8.15 -7.91 -8.56
N ASN A 101 -8.75 -7.66 -9.72
CA ASN A 101 -8.61 -8.48 -10.91
C ASN A 101 -7.41 -8.09 -11.78
N LYS A 102 -6.76 -6.96 -11.47
CA LYS A 102 -5.55 -6.47 -12.15
C LYS A 102 -4.29 -6.61 -11.29
N PHE A 103 -4.43 -7.20 -10.10
CA PHE A 103 -3.26 -7.67 -9.38
C PHE A 103 -2.68 -8.87 -10.12
N MET A 104 -1.48 -8.68 -10.66
CA MET A 104 -0.59 -9.81 -10.81
C MET A 104 -0.28 -10.32 -9.39
N ILE A 105 -0.93 -11.40 -8.97
CA ILE A 105 -0.22 -12.43 -8.20
C ILE A 105 0.69 -13.14 -9.21
N ASN A 106 1.62 -12.39 -9.81
CA ASN A 106 2.66 -12.90 -10.68
C ASN A 106 3.84 -11.94 -10.58
N SER A 107 4.44 -12.10 -9.43
CA SER A 107 5.83 -11.93 -9.09
C SER A 107 6.88 -12.28 -10.16
N GLU A 108 6.73 -12.01 -11.46
CA GLU A 108 7.81 -12.34 -12.43
C GLU A 108 9.10 -11.53 -12.20
N ARG A 109 9.10 -10.50 -11.34
CA ARG A 109 10.33 -9.94 -10.72
C ARG A 109 10.24 -9.59 -9.23
N PHE A 110 9.16 -9.96 -8.55
CA PHE A 110 9.02 -9.82 -7.10
C PHE A 110 8.55 -11.15 -6.49
N HIS A 111 9.17 -12.25 -6.92
CA HIS A 111 9.02 -13.56 -6.27
C HIS A 111 9.78 -13.50 -4.95
N GLY A 112 9.08 -13.02 -3.94
CA GLY A 112 9.55 -13.04 -2.58
C GLY A 112 8.40 -12.68 -1.71
N ASN A 113 7.87 -13.68 -1.02
CA ASN A 113 7.24 -13.47 0.28
C ASN A 113 8.02 -12.36 1.01
N LEU A 114 7.43 -11.18 1.13
CA LEU A 114 7.82 -10.21 2.15
C LEU A 114 7.40 -10.71 3.55
N GLU A 115 7.10 -12.00 3.71
CA GLU A 115 7.27 -12.66 5.00
C GLU A 115 8.77 -12.64 5.34
N LYS A 116 9.14 -11.66 6.18
CA LYS A 116 10.31 -11.68 7.07
C LYS A 116 11.67 -11.17 6.58
N SER A 117 11.80 -10.58 5.39
CA SER A 117 13.10 -10.00 4.98
C SER A 117 13.03 -8.68 4.20
N LEU A 118 12.34 -7.66 4.74
CA LEU A 118 12.76 -6.27 4.48
C LEU A 118 13.92 -5.91 5.43
N LYS A 119 15.08 -6.56 5.25
CA LYS A 119 16.34 -6.01 5.74
C LYS A 119 16.74 -4.89 4.78
N ILE A 120 16.27 -3.69 5.09
CA ILE A 120 16.81 -2.46 4.50
C ILE A 120 18.15 -2.24 5.20
N LYS A 121 19.25 -2.59 4.54
CA LYS A 121 20.53 -1.92 4.77
C LYS A 121 20.43 -0.54 4.13
#